data_AF-A0AAD7QD56-F1
#
_entry.id   AF-A0AAD7QD56-F1
#
_cell.length_a   1.000
_cell.length_b   1.000
_cell.length_c   1.000
_cell.angle_alpha   90.00
_cell.angle_beta   90.00
_cell.angle_gamma   90.00
#
_symmetry.space_group_name_H-M   'P 1'
#
loop_
_entity.id
_entity.type
_entity.pdbx_description
1 polymer ?
#
loop_
_entity_poly.entity_id
_entity_poly.type
_entity_poly.pdbx_seq_one_letter_code
_entity_poly.pdbx_strand_id
1 'polypeptide(L)'
;MHWQSDGNYLAVLLDQSSERHPSAYINIAIFELKKPHIPVEFFEFERESKIVAFAWEPKGHRFGVIQGGYNPSINFYTIKGGPENCSRRKLSTLASTKEKFLFWSPGGRFIVIVGLTPYSGELTFYDVDLLQVLATKKTMAMNIQWNPTGRFVATRCPPFSKKKMD
;
A
#
# COMPACT_ATOMS: atom_id res chain seq x y z
N MET A 1 6.41 2.56 -11.35
CA MET A 1 7.36 1.47 -11.06
C MET A 1 7.78 1.58 -9.60
N HIS A 2 7.82 0.48 -8.86
CA HIS A 2 8.13 0.45 -7.43
C HIS A 2 9.17 -0.64 -7.13
N TRP A 3 10.35 -0.21 -6.68
CA TRP A 3 11.43 -1.10 -6.27
C TRP A 3 11.24 -1.55 -4.82
N GLN A 4 11.44 -2.84 -4.56
CA GLN A 4 11.57 -3.33 -3.20
C GLN A 4 12.94 -2.91 -2.62
N SER A 5 13.01 -2.66 -1.33
CA SER A 5 14.17 -2.01 -0.68
C SER A 5 15.53 -2.72 -0.88
N ASP A 6 15.53 -4.06 -1.04
CA ASP A 6 16.73 -4.87 -1.26
C ASP A 6 16.98 -5.18 -2.74
N GLY A 7 16.17 -4.60 -3.63
CA GLY A 7 16.24 -4.84 -5.08
C GLY A 7 15.83 -6.25 -5.49
N ASN A 8 15.14 -7.01 -4.63
CA ASN A 8 14.71 -8.37 -4.96
C ASN A 8 13.56 -8.39 -5.97
N TYR A 9 12.69 -7.38 -5.89
CA TYR A 9 11.46 -7.30 -6.65
C TYR A 9 11.28 -5.92 -7.27
N LEU A 10 10.74 -5.90 -8.49
CA LEU A 10 10.26 -4.69 -9.15
C LEU A 10 8.78 -4.86 -9.47
N ALA A 11 7.94 -3.96 -8.95
CA ALA A 11 6.53 -3.86 -9.33
C ALA A 11 6.37 -2.82 -10.44
N VAL A 12 5.71 -3.21 -11.52
CA VAL A 12 5.27 -2.30 -12.58
C VAL A 12 3.75 -2.24 -12.52
N LEU A 13 3.23 -1.08 -12.12
CA LEU A 13 1.80 -0.79 -12.21
C LEU A 13 1.48 -0.55 -13.68
N LEU A 14 0.54 -1.32 -14.21
CA LEU A 14 0.04 -1.21 -15.58
C LEU A 14 -1.25 -0.40 -15.53
N ASP A 15 -1.27 0.74 -16.22
CA ASP A 15 -2.49 1.53 -16.42
C ASP A 15 -3.11 1.08 -17.75
N GLN A 16 -4.19 0.30 -17.67
CA GLN A 16 -4.90 -0.15 -18.87
C GLN A 16 -6.03 0.83 -19.21
N SER A 17 -5.67 1.97 -19.81
CA SER A 17 -6.60 2.78 -20.58
C SER A 17 -6.53 2.35 -22.06
N SER A 18 -7.00 1.15 -22.39
CA SER A 18 -6.97 0.65 -23.77
C SER A 18 -8.36 0.21 -24.20
N GLU A 19 -8.96 0.97 -25.12
CA GLU A 19 -10.21 0.61 -25.80
C GLU A 19 -10.10 -0.67 -26.65
N ARG A 20 -8.89 -1.23 -26.84
CA ARG A 20 -8.60 -2.24 -27.87
C ARG A 20 -8.62 -3.70 -27.40
N HIS A 21 -8.48 -3.98 -26.11
CA HIS A 21 -8.47 -5.37 -25.60
C HIS A 21 -9.21 -5.48 -24.26
N PRO A 22 -10.52 -5.79 -24.28
CA PRO A 22 -11.36 -5.84 -23.08
C PRO A 22 -11.05 -6.97 -22.09
N SER A 23 -10.07 -7.86 -22.34
CA SER A 23 -9.97 -9.16 -21.66
C SER A 23 -8.66 -9.44 -20.89
N ALA A 24 -7.67 -8.56 -20.87
CA ALA A 24 -6.40 -8.83 -20.18
C ALA A 24 -6.30 -8.06 -18.86
N TYR A 25 -6.92 -8.52 -17.77
CA TYR A 25 -7.04 -7.75 -16.53
C TYR A 25 -5.82 -7.86 -15.60
N ILE A 26 -4.64 -7.43 -16.05
CA ILE A 26 -3.43 -7.35 -15.21
C ILE A 26 -3.17 -5.89 -14.83
N ASN A 27 -3.20 -5.55 -13.54
CA ASN A 27 -2.85 -4.19 -13.09
C ASN A 27 -1.43 -4.08 -12.50
N ILE A 28 -0.82 -5.20 -12.08
CA ILE A 28 0.56 -5.18 -11.57
C ILE A 28 1.34 -6.37 -12.11
N ALA A 29 2.50 -6.09 -12.72
CA ALA A 29 3.51 -7.09 -13.03
C ALA A 29 4.65 -7.00 -12.00
N ILE A 30 4.99 -8.14 -11.39
CA ILE A 30 6.07 -8.24 -10.40
C ILE A 30 7.19 -9.07 -10.98
N PHE A 31 8.39 -8.48 -11.06
CA PHE A 31 9.60 -9.13 -11.56
C PHE A 31 10.45 -9.58 -10.38
N GLU A 32 10.80 -10.86 -10.32
CA GLU A 32 11.75 -11.38 -9.31
C GLU A 32 13.19 -11.35 -9.86
N LEU A 33 13.90 -10.25 -9.58
CA LEU A 33 15.14 -9.91 -10.27
C LEU A 33 16.33 -10.80 -9.91
N LYS A 34 16.30 -11.47 -8.75
CA LYS A 34 17.38 -12.36 -8.29
C LYS A 34 17.21 -13.82 -8.70
N LYS A 35 16.13 -14.19 -9.39
CA LYS A 35 15.91 -15.56 -9.88
C LYS A 35 16.40 -15.70 -11.33
N PRO A 36 16.90 -16.88 -11.73
CA PRO A 36 17.23 -17.16 -13.14
C PRO A 36 16.04 -16.86 -14.05
N HIS A 37 16.32 -16.28 -15.21
CA HIS A 37 15.33 -15.88 -16.22
C HIS A 37 14.32 -14.80 -15.79
N ILE A 38 14.46 -14.21 -14.59
CA ILE A 38 13.63 -13.11 -14.08
C ILE A 38 12.14 -13.43 -14.25
N PRO A 39 11.59 -14.38 -13.47
CA PRO A 39 10.19 -14.73 -13.58
C PRO A 39 9.31 -13.51 -13.30
N VAL A 40 8.22 -13.42 -14.05
CA VAL A 40 7.25 -12.34 -13.98
C VAL A 40 5.93 -12.89 -13.49
N GLU A 41 5.42 -12.31 -12.42
CA GLU A 41 4.14 -12.64 -11.85
C GLU A 41 3.13 -11.53 -12.12
N PHE A 42 1.93 -11.92 -12.50
CA PHE A 42 0.85 -10.99 -12.83
C PHE A 42 -0.22 -11.03 -11.76
N PHE A 43 -0.54 -9.86 -11.23
CA PHE A 43 -1.63 -9.67 -10.27
C PHE A 43 -2.80 -9.00 -11.00
N GLU A 44 -3.87 -9.78 -11.13
CA GLU A 44 -5.15 -9.36 -11.68
C GLU A 44 -6.06 -8.88 -10.56
N PHE A 45 -6.83 -7.84 -10.83
CA PHE A 45 -7.78 -7.29 -9.86
C PHE A 45 -9.14 -7.08 -10.51
N GLU A 46 -10.15 -6.89 -9.66
CA GLU A 46 -11.53 -6.72 -10.09
C GLU A 46 -11.68 -5.56 -11.09
N ARG A 47 -12.60 -5.77 -12.05
CA ARG A 47 -12.89 -4.82 -13.12
C ARG A 47 -13.20 -3.44 -12.52
N GLU A 48 -12.71 -2.39 -13.15
CA GLU A 48 -12.95 -0.97 -12.81
C GLU A 48 -12.20 -0.44 -11.57
N SER A 49 -11.41 -1.28 -10.89
CA SER A 49 -10.66 -0.83 -9.72
C SER A 49 -9.31 -0.19 -10.09
N LYS A 50 -9.24 1.15 -10.04
CA LYS A 50 -7.98 1.89 -10.15
C LYS A 50 -7.08 1.65 -8.94
N ILE A 51 -5.78 1.49 -9.17
CA ILE A 51 -4.78 1.48 -8.08
C ILE A 51 -4.52 2.93 -7.63
N VAL A 52 -4.82 3.21 -6.36
CA VAL A 52 -4.62 4.51 -5.73
C VAL A 52 -3.23 4.61 -5.11
N ALA A 53 -2.80 3.54 -4.44
CA ALA A 53 -1.50 3.48 -3.80
C ALA A 53 -0.94 2.06 -3.79
N PHE A 54 0.39 1.97 -3.77
CA PHE A 54 1.13 0.72 -3.71
C PHE A 54 2.34 0.92 -2.79
N ALA A 55 2.60 -0.04 -1.90
CA ALA A 55 3.80 0.00 -1.07
C ALA A 55 4.33 -1.39 -0.73
N TRP A 56 5.63 -1.59 -0.95
CA TRP A 56 6.37 -2.79 -0.53
C TRP A 56 6.60 -2.82 0.97
N GLU A 57 6.54 -4.03 1.54
CA GLU A 57 7.15 -4.29 2.83
C GLU A 57 8.69 -4.20 2.71
N PRO A 58 9.37 -3.35 3.50
CA PRO A 58 10.82 -3.28 3.53
C PRO A 58 11.44 -4.63 3.90
N LYS A 59 12.46 -5.05 3.14
CA LYS A 59 13.16 -6.33 3.30
C LYS A 59 12.25 -7.57 3.25
N GLY A 60 11.03 -7.39 2.78
CA GLY A 60 10.00 -8.42 2.71
C GLY A 60 9.63 -8.82 1.29
N HIS A 61 8.63 -9.69 1.21
CA HIS A 61 8.01 -10.19 -0.03
C HIS A 61 6.52 -9.88 -0.08
N ARG A 62 6.03 -9.08 0.88
CA ARG A 62 4.64 -8.65 0.96
C ARG A 62 4.51 -7.23 0.43
N PHE A 63 3.31 -6.89 0.00
CA PHE A 63 2.98 -5.54 -0.41
C PHE A 63 1.53 -5.22 -0.08
N GLY A 64 1.25 -3.94 0.11
CA GLY A 64 -0.09 -3.40 0.27
C GLY A 64 -0.49 -2.62 -0.98
N VAL A 65 -1.76 -2.75 -1.37
CA VAL A 65 -2.36 -2.00 -2.47
C VAL A 65 -3.64 -1.35 -1.97
N ILE A 66 -3.82 -0.06 -2.25
CA ILE A 66 -5.11 0.62 -2.13
C ILE A 66 -5.76 0.68 -3.49
N GLN A 67 -6.98 0.19 -3.57
CA GLN A 67 -7.69 -0.07 -4.82
C GLN A 67 -9.10 0.45 -4.74
N GLY A 68 -9.57 1.12 -5.80
CA GLY A 68 -10.96 1.52 -5.93
C GLY A 68 -11.15 3.00 -6.23
N GLY A 69 -12.36 3.32 -6.69
CA GLY A 69 -12.83 4.69 -6.90
C GLY A 69 -13.66 5.16 -5.70
N TYR A 70 -14.97 4.90 -5.75
CA TYR A 70 -15.92 5.34 -4.71
C TYR A 70 -15.79 4.58 -3.39
N ASN A 71 -15.48 3.27 -3.44
CA ASN A 71 -15.31 2.41 -2.27
C ASN A 71 -13.90 1.81 -2.26
N PRO A 72 -12.89 2.51 -1.72
CA PRO A 72 -11.55 1.98 -1.70
C PRO A 72 -11.44 0.74 -0.79
N SER A 73 -10.62 -0.22 -1.19
CA SER A 73 -10.23 -1.38 -0.40
C SER A 73 -8.71 -1.40 -0.26
N ILE A 74 -8.24 -1.84 0.91
CA ILE A 74 -6.81 -2.01 1.17
C ILE A 74 -6.55 -3.50 1.21
N ASN A 75 -5.73 -3.97 0.29
CA ASN A 75 -5.46 -5.37 0.08
C ASN A 75 -3.98 -5.65 0.33
N PHE A 76 -3.70 -6.64 1.16
CA PHE A 76 -2.34 -7.10 1.43
C PHE A 76 -2.09 -8.41 0.69
N TYR A 77 -0.91 -8.54 0.09
CA TYR A 77 -0.52 -9.69 -0.71
C TYR A 77 0.86 -10.21 -0.32
N THR A 78 1.13 -11.47 -0.66
CA THR A 78 2.44 -12.11 -0.55
C THR A 78 2.87 -12.68 -1.90
N ILE A 79 4.15 -12.52 -2.25
CA ILE A 79 4.75 -13.22 -3.40
C ILE A 79 5.04 -14.68 -3.04
N LYS A 80 5.30 -14.98 -1.76
CA LYS A 80 5.52 -16.36 -1.31
C LYS A 80 4.22 -17.16 -1.38
N GLY A 81 4.25 -18.23 -2.16
CA GLY A 81 3.16 -19.15 -2.42
C GLY A 81 3.44 -19.78 -3.79
N GLY A 82 3.44 -21.11 -3.87
CA GLY A 82 3.79 -21.84 -5.10
C GLY A 82 2.96 -21.42 -6.32
N PRO A 83 3.31 -21.92 -7.52
CA PRO A 83 2.75 -21.46 -8.81
C PRO A 83 1.24 -21.66 -8.96
N GLU A 84 0.57 -22.33 -8.04
CA GLU A 84 -0.77 -22.87 -8.28
C GLU A 84 -1.96 -21.94 -8.01
N ASN A 85 -1.86 -20.74 -7.44
CA ASN A 85 -3.03 -19.84 -7.36
C ASN A 85 -2.69 -18.38 -6.96
N CYS A 86 -2.84 -17.43 -7.89
CA CYS A 86 -2.76 -15.98 -7.61
C CYS A 86 -3.81 -15.51 -6.58
N SER A 87 -5.02 -16.12 -6.57
CA SER A 87 -6.08 -15.79 -5.61
C SER A 87 -5.73 -16.17 -4.16
N ARG A 88 -4.80 -17.13 -3.95
CA ARG A 88 -4.34 -17.58 -2.62
C ARG A 88 -3.22 -16.71 -2.02
N ARG A 89 -2.81 -15.67 -2.74
CA ARG A 89 -1.73 -14.76 -2.33
C ARG A 89 -2.22 -13.50 -1.63
N LYS A 90 -3.54 -13.25 -1.66
CA LYS A 90 -4.18 -12.19 -0.86
C LYS A 90 -4.23 -12.63 0.59
N LEU A 91 -3.61 -11.85 1.47
CA LEU A 91 -3.53 -12.11 2.91
C LEU A 91 -4.77 -11.58 3.64
N SER A 92 -5.15 -10.34 3.35
CA SER A 92 -6.29 -9.69 3.99
C SER A 92 -6.85 -8.56 3.13
N THR A 93 -8.09 -8.19 3.44
CA THR A 93 -8.80 -7.06 2.86
C THR A 93 -9.31 -6.20 4.01
N LEU A 94 -9.03 -4.90 3.96
CA LEU A 94 -9.65 -3.91 4.84
C LEU A 94 -10.55 -3.02 3.99
N ALA A 95 -11.78 -2.82 4.45
CA ALA A 95 -12.62 -1.76 3.91
C ALA A 95 -11.98 -0.41 4.25
N SER A 96 -11.88 0.47 3.26
CA SER A 96 -11.33 1.80 3.41
C SER A 96 -12.36 2.81 2.93
N THR A 97 -12.43 3.96 3.58
CA THR A 97 -13.35 5.02 3.15
C THR A 97 -12.61 6.28 2.73
N LYS A 98 -11.41 6.50 3.28
CA LYS A 98 -10.66 7.77 3.12
C LYS A 98 -9.16 7.58 2.99
N GLU A 99 -8.67 6.36 3.14
CA GLU A 99 -7.26 6.04 3.19
C GLU A 99 -6.62 6.06 1.80
N LYS A 100 -5.49 6.76 1.71
CA LYS A 100 -4.80 7.01 0.43
C LYS A 100 -3.31 6.73 0.48
N PHE A 101 -2.74 6.61 1.67
CA PHE A 101 -1.30 6.43 1.82
C PHE A 101 -0.97 5.22 2.69
N LEU A 102 0.09 4.54 2.32
CA LEU A 102 0.61 3.35 2.98
C LEU A 102 2.06 3.62 3.41
N PHE A 103 2.31 3.61 4.72
CA PHE A 103 3.64 3.81 5.28
C PHE A 103 4.08 2.58 6.07
N TRP A 104 4.87 1.73 5.44
CA TRP A 104 5.45 0.57 6.12
C TRP A 104 6.52 0.98 7.12
N SER A 105 6.57 0.25 8.22
CA SER A 105 7.70 0.28 9.15
C SER A 105 8.97 -0.20 8.44
N PRO A 106 10.11 0.48 8.59
CA PRO A 106 11.40 0.02 8.06
C PRO A 106 11.82 -1.38 8.54
N GLY A 107 11.29 -1.82 9.68
CA GLY A 107 11.50 -3.17 10.21
C GLY A 107 10.59 -4.25 9.60
N GLY A 108 9.68 -3.88 8.69
CA GLY A 108 8.61 -4.75 8.21
C GLY A 108 7.49 -4.93 9.23
N ARG A 109 6.59 -5.88 8.97
CA ARG A 109 5.43 -6.30 9.78
C ARG A 109 4.35 -5.23 10.00
N PHE A 110 4.72 -4.07 10.49
CA PHE A 110 3.79 -3.00 10.82
C PHE A 110 3.65 -2.02 9.67
N ILE A 111 2.43 -1.52 9.48
CA ILE A 111 2.11 -0.48 8.51
C ILE A 111 1.18 0.54 9.13
N VAL A 112 1.41 1.81 8.82
CA VAL A 112 0.47 2.89 9.10
C VAL A 112 -0.25 3.23 7.81
N ILE A 113 -1.54 2.99 7.82
CA ILE A 113 -2.46 3.36 6.76
C ILE A 113 -3.00 4.75 7.12
N VAL A 114 -3.02 5.65 6.15
CA VAL A 114 -3.35 7.05 6.39
C VAL A 114 -4.44 7.52 5.44
N GLY A 115 -5.52 8.02 6.04
CA GLY A 115 -6.52 8.84 5.36
C GLY A 115 -6.34 10.29 5.74
N LEU A 116 -5.71 11.09 4.86
CA LEU A 116 -5.60 12.54 5.04
C LEU A 116 -6.69 13.25 4.24
N THR A 117 -7.39 14.14 4.93
CA THR A 117 -8.18 15.23 4.34
C THR A 117 -7.52 16.56 4.73
N PRO A 118 -7.78 17.67 4.02
CA PRO A 118 -7.16 18.96 4.32
C PRO A 118 -7.34 19.46 5.76
N TYR A 119 -8.38 18.98 6.46
CA TYR A 119 -8.76 19.45 7.80
C TYR A 119 -8.78 18.33 8.86
N SER A 120 -8.56 17.07 8.47
CA SER A 120 -8.57 15.94 9.37
C SER A 120 -7.80 14.75 8.79
N GLY A 121 -7.04 14.06 9.62
CA GLY A 121 -6.33 12.85 9.27
C GLY A 121 -6.72 11.72 10.21
N GLU A 122 -6.62 10.49 9.71
CA GLU A 122 -6.77 9.27 10.50
C GLU A 122 -5.58 8.35 10.22
N LEU A 123 -4.97 7.87 11.30
CA LEU A 123 -3.85 6.93 11.29
C LEU A 123 -4.37 5.59 11.78
N THR A 124 -4.31 4.57 10.93
CA THR A 124 -4.65 3.19 11.28
C THR A 124 -3.37 2.38 11.33
N PHE A 125 -3.01 1.93 12.53
CA PHE A 125 -1.88 1.04 12.77
C PHE A 125 -2.34 -0.39 12.54
N TYR A 126 -1.69 -1.08 11.62
CA TYR A 126 -2.04 -2.44 11.22
C TYR A 126 -0.83 -3.36 11.34
N ASP A 127 -1.05 -4.54 11.91
CA ASP A 127 -0.07 -5.62 11.99
C ASP A 127 -0.36 -6.63 10.88
N VAL A 128 0.56 -6.75 9.92
CA VAL A 128 0.38 -7.62 8.74
C VAL A 128 0.69 -9.08 9.06
N ASP A 129 1.38 -9.39 10.16
CA ASP A 129 1.56 -10.79 10.59
C ASP A 129 0.29 -11.30 11.26
N LEU A 130 -0.32 -10.47 12.11
CA LEU A 130 -1.55 -10.81 12.83
C LEU A 130 -2.82 -10.50 12.04
N LEU A 131 -2.68 -9.84 10.89
CA LEU A 131 -3.76 -9.39 10.02
C LEU A 131 -4.83 -8.53 10.73
N GLN A 132 -4.44 -7.75 11.73
CA GLN A 132 -5.36 -7.00 12.58
C GLN A 132 -5.00 -5.53 12.72
N VAL A 133 -6.03 -4.69 12.92
CA VAL A 133 -5.86 -3.30 13.30
C VAL A 133 -5.50 -3.23 14.78
N LEU A 134 -4.37 -2.61 15.10
CA LEU A 134 -3.90 -2.43 16.47
C LEU A 134 -4.51 -1.19 17.12
N ALA A 135 -4.59 -0.09 16.37
CA ALA A 135 -5.10 1.18 16.87
C ALA A 135 -5.48 2.09 15.70
N THR A 136 -6.48 2.95 15.93
CA THR A 136 -6.83 4.05 15.03
C THR A 136 -6.78 5.36 15.79
N LYS A 137 -6.12 6.37 15.23
CA LYS A 137 -5.93 7.68 15.86
C LYS A 137 -6.22 8.81 14.88
N LYS A 138 -7.16 9.67 15.26
CA LYS A 138 -7.39 10.95 14.58
C LYS A 138 -6.24 11.92 14.83
N THR A 139 -5.81 12.61 13.79
CA THR A 139 -4.71 13.57 13.81
C THR A 139 -5.03 14.75 12.88
N MET A 140 -4.36 15.89 13.07
CA MET A 140 -4.30 16.95 12.06
C MET A 140 -2.92 16.99 11.37
N ALA A 141 -2.10 15.98 11.63
CA ALA A 141 -0.76 15.90 11.06
C ALA A 141 -0.81 15.66 9.55
N MET A 142 0.03 16.41 8.84
CA MET A 142 0.18 16.31 7.39
C MET A 142 1.38 15.45 7.00
N ASN A 143 2.39 15.37 7.87
CA ASN A 143 3.61 14.61 7.63
C ASN A 143 3.74 13.50 8.66
N ILE A 144 4.12 12.31 8.18
CA ILE A 144 4.25 11.09 8.97
C ILE A 144 5.59 10.46 8.60
N GLN A 145 6.38 10.10 9.61
CA GLN A 145 7.68 9.47 9.39
C GLN A 145 7.94 8.40 10.45
N TRP A 146 8.32 7.22 9.99
CA TRP A 146 8.84 6.17 10.84
C TRP A 146 10.26 6.50 11.28
N ASN A 147 10.59 6.18 12.52
CA ASN A 147 11.99 6.14 12.92
C ASN A 147 12.72 4.97 12.21
N PRO A 148 14.05 5.03 12.03
CA PRO A 148 14.78 3.99 11.29
C PRO A 148 14.64 2.58 11.86
N THR A 149 14.38 2.44 13.17
CA THR A 149 14.18 1.13 13.80
C THR A 149 12.77 0.58 13.61
N GLY A 150 11.83 1.37 13.09
CA GLY A 150 10.44 0.96 12.89
C GLY A 150 9.60 0.79 14.17
N ARG A 151 10.06 1.35 15.30
CA ARG A 151 9.38 1.25 16.60
C ARG A 151 8.47 2.44 16.90
N PHE A 152 8.77 3.60 16.32
CA PHE A 152 8.08 4.85 16.60
C PHE A 152 7.69 5.56 15.31
N VAL A 153 6.55 6.24 15.36
CA VAL A 153 6.06 7.11 14.29
C VAL A 153 5.98 8.52 14.81
N ALA A 154 6.68 9.43 14.15
CA ALA A 154 6.56 10.86 14.40
C ALA A 154 5.56 11.45 13.41
N THR A 155 4.70 12.34 13.90
CA THR A 155 3.78 13.09 13.05
C THR A 155 3.93 14.58 13.31
N ARG A 156 3.85 15.39 12.26
CA ARG A 156 3.98 16.85 12.35
C ARG A 156 2.70 17.51 11.90
N CYS A 157 2.12 18.31 12.80
CA CYS A 157 1.04 19.22 12.48
C CYS A 157 1.62 20.53 11.94
N PRO A 158 1.09 21.08 10.82
CA PRO A 158 1.44 22.43 10.42
C PRO A 158 1.01 23.44 11.49
N PRO A 159 1.76 24.54 11.68
CA PRO A 159 1.38 25.58 12.62
C PRO A 159 0.05 26.22 12.19
N PHE A 160 -0.85 26.42 13.14
CA PHE A 160 -2.08 27.19 12.93
C PHE A 160 -1.71 28.66 12.63
N SER A 161 -2.03 29.17 11.44
CA SER A 161 -1.96 30.60 11.20
C SER A 161 -3.17 31.27 11.85
N LYS A 162 -2.97 31.93 13.00
CA LYS A 162 -3.92 32.94 13.46
C LYS A 162 -3.83 34.10 12.47
N LYS A 163 -4.78 34.21 11.53
CA LYS A 163 -5.01 35.50 10.89
C LYS A 163 -5.33 36.49 12.02
N LYS A 164 -4.45 37.46 12.26
CA LYS A 164 -4.85 38.66 13.00
C LYS A 164 -6.01 39.27 12.21
N MET A 165 -7.17 39.36 12.87
CA MET A 165 -8.20 40.30 12.44
C MET A 165 -7.66 41.66 12.86
N ASP A 166 -7.12 42.38 11.88
CA ASP A 166 -6.92 43.83 11.98
C ASP A 166 -8.19 44.51 11.43
#